data_AF-A0A5M6CUS3-F1
#
_entry.id   AF-A0A5M6CUS3-F1
#
_cell.length_a   1.000
_cell.length_b   1.000
_cell.length_c   1.000
_cell.angle_alpha   90.00
_cell.angle_beta   90.00
_cell.angle_gamma   90.00
#
_symmetry.space_group_name_H-M   'P 1'
#
loop_
_entity.id
_entity.type
_entity.pdbx_description
1 polymer ?
#
loop_
_entity_poly.entity_id
_entity_poly.type
_entity_poly.pdbx_seq_one_letter_code
_entity_poly.pdbx_strand_id
1 'polypeptide(L)'
;MENNSVPINDFVLQLKENYTPDIIEDDVIGFYNDAFVLLQHFYNLKDFDAETESFYAEFINHIIANESILKEYSNFDFGSIKTLNSLQKSTDFKSLAPIYTPYIFTETEQTIDQIFEELKIVKEFKKELKEEISYLLDEYQFHIDHLKENIQYNFYTYEELDGIEPFNLDEKADELKSEKLKFVQSWNDKLTKK
;
A
#
# COMPACT_ATOMS: atom_id res chain seq x y z
N MET A 1 -4.34 -42.01 13.57
CA MET A 1 -5.35 -41.32 12.76
C MET A 1 -5.71 -40.08 13.55
N GLU A 2 -5.22 -38.92 13.13
CA GLU A 2 -5.57 -37.67 13.82
C GLU A 2 -7.06 -37.39 13.58
N ASN A 3 -7.75 -37.06 14.66
CA ASN A 3 -9.19 -36.84 14.65
C ASN A 3 -9.44 -35.48 13.97
N ASN A 4 -9.67 -35.48 12.66
CA ASN A 4 -9.92 -34.28 11.86
C ASN A 4 -11.25 -33.56 12.22
N SER A 5 -11.98 -34.03 13.24
CA SER A 5 -13.22 -33.40 13.70
C SER A 5 -12.98 -32.08 14.44
N VAL A 6 -11.93 -31.99 15.27
CA VAL A 6 -11.64 -30.79 16.08
C VAL A 6 -11.36 -29.55 15.19
N PRO A 7 -10.53 -29.63 14.14
CA PRO A 7 -10.27 -28.47 13.28
C PRO A 7 -11.48 -28.00 12.48
N ILE A 8 -12.36 -28.91 12.04
CA ILE A 8 -13.50 -28.57 11.17
C ILE A 8 -14.54 -27.75 11.94
N ASN A 9 -14.77 -28.09 13.23
CA ASN A 9 -15.71 -27.35 14.07
C ASN A 9 -15.26 -25.89 14.29
N ASP A 10 -13.95 -25.66 14.47
CA ASP A 10 -13.39 -24.32 14.60
C ASP A 10 -13.59 -23.49 13.31
N PHE A 11 -13.42 -24.10 12.13
CA PHE A 11 -13.69 -23.42 10.86
C PHE A 11 -15.18 -23.11 10.66
N VAL A 12 -16.09 -23.98 11.10
CA VAL A 12 -17.54 -23.70 11.05
C VAL A 12 -17.90 -22.50 11.92
N LEU A 13 -17.31 -22.41 13.11
CA LEU A 13 -17.52 -21.25 14.00
C LEU A 13 -17.00 -19.97 13.35
N GLN A 14 -15.78 -19.98 12.83
CA GLN A 14 -15.20 -18.83 12.13
C GLN A 14 -16.03 -18.41 10.92
N LEU A 15 -16.53 -19.36 10.12
CA LEU A 15 -17.37 -19.06 8.97
C LEU A 15 -18.66 -18.36 9.42
N LYS A 16 -19.32 -18.86 10.46
CA LYS A 16 -20.56 -18.24 11.00
C LYS A 16 -20.30 -16.86 11.62
N GLU A 17 -19.16 -16.67 12.26
CA GLU A 17 -18.77 -15.38 12.85
C GLU A 17 -18.44 -14.33 11.78
N ASN A 18 -17.73 -14.74 10.72
CA ASN A 18 -17.27 -13.85 9.66
C ASN A 18 -18.35 -13.53 8.64
N TYR A 19 -19.30 -14.45 8.39
CA TYR A 19 -20.36 -14.27 7.41
C TYR A 19 -21.71 -14.03 8.09
N THR A 20 -21.88 -12.80 8.58
CA THR A 20 -23.19 -12.24 8.93
C THR A 20 -24.01 -11.98 7.66
N PRO A 21 -25.35 -11.82 7.73
CA PRO A 21 -26.18 -11.57 6.54
C PRO A 21 -25.68 -10.42 5.67
N ASP A 22 -25.31 -9.28 6.28
CA ASP A 22 -24.80 -8.11 5.55
C ASP A 22 -23.49 -8.42 4.81
N ILE A 23 -22.58 -9.17 5.45
CA ILE A 23 -21.30 -9.56 4.84
C ILE A 23 -21.52 -10.57 3.71
N ILE A 24 -22.49 -11.47 3.86
CA ILE A 24 -22.85 -12.42 2.79
C ILE A 24 -23.39 -11.68 1.57
N GLU A 25 -24.20 -10.64 1.75
CA GLU A 25 -24.69 -9.83 0.64
C GLU A 25 -23.56 -9.09 -0.09
N ASP A 26 -22.56 -8.60 0.66
CA ASP A 26 -21.40 -7.90 0.10
C ASP A 26 -20.37 -8.84 -0.58
N ASP A 27 -20.23 -10.09 -0.10
CA ASP A 27 -19.30 -11.09 -0.64
C ASP A 27 -19.93 -12.50 -0.79
N VAL A 28 -20.96 -12.56 -1.64
CA VAL A 28 -21.70 -13.81 -1.91
C VAL A 28 -20.78 -14.92 -2.45
N ILE A 29 -19.81 -14.54 -3.28
CA ILE A 29 -18.88 -15.48 -3.91
C ILE A 29 -17.89 -16.05 -2.89
N GLY A 30 -17.32 -15.20 -2.02
CA GLY A 30 -16.47 -15.62 -0.92
C GLY A 30 -17.21 -16.58 0.01
N PHE A 31 -18.41 -16.21 0.45
CA PHE A 31 -19.26 -17.06 1.29
C PHE A 31 -19.55 -18.42 0.65
N TYR A 32 -19.98 -18.43 -0.62
CA TYR A 32 -20.26 -19.66 -1.35
C TYR A 32 -19.02 -20.56 -1.44
N ASN A 33 -17.87 -20.00 -1.78
CA ASN A 33 -16.64 -20.76 -1.96
C ASN A 33 -16.11 -21.35 -0.65
N ASP A 34 -16.17 -20.59 0.44
CA ASP A 34 -15.79 -21.08 1.77
C ASP A 34 -16.75 -22.17 2.25
N ALA A 35 -18.05 -21.98 2.05
CA ALA A 35 -19.07 -22.99 2.33
C ALA A 35 -18.86 -24.26 1.49
N PHE A 36 -18.54 -24.12 0.21
CA PHE A 36 -18.22 -25.23 -0.68
C PHE A 36 -17.03 -26.04 -0.15
N VAL A 37 -15.96 -25.37 0.27
CA VAL A 37 -14.77 -26.05 0.84
C VAL A 37 -15.12 -26.81 2.11
N LEU A 38 -15.86 -26.21 3.04
CA LEU A 38 -16.29 -26.92 4.25
C LEU A 38 -17.23 -28.10 3.95
N LEU A 39 -18.14 -27.98 2.99
CA LEU A 39 -18.96 -29.10 2.53
C LEU A 39 -18.11 -30.24 1.96
N GLN A 40 -17.05 -29.94 1.21
CA GLN A 40 -16.10 -30.96 0.73
C GLN A 40 -15.37 -31.63 1.90
N HIS A 41 -14.99 -30.88 2.93
CA HIS A 41 -14.39 -31.46 4.13
C HIS A 41 -15.36 -32.42 4.84
N PHE A 42 -16.61 -32.00 5.08
CA PHE A 42 -17.64 -32.85 5.68
C PHE A 42 -17.98 -34.08 4.84
N TYR A 43 -18.04 -33.95 3.52
CA TYR A 43 -18.29 -35.06 2.60
C TYR A 43 -17.24 -36.17 2.73
N ASN A 44 -15.97 -35.79 2.94
CA ASN A 44 -14.84 -36.71 3.01
C ASN A 44 -14.58 -37.29 4.41
N LEU A 45 -15.31 -36.85 5.44
CA LEU A 45 -15.19 -37.41 6.78
C LEU A 45 -15.60 -38.89 6.81
N LYS A 46 -14.83 -39.69 7.55
CA LYS A 46 -15.15 -41.09 7.85
C LYS A 46 -15.38 -41.20 9.34
N ASP A 47 -16.46 -41.89 9.73
CA ASP A 47 -16.84 -42.15 11.13
C ASP A 47 -16.88 -40.86 11.98
N PHE A 48 -18.06 -40.24 12.07
CA PHE A 48 -18.27 -39.00 12.83
C PHE A 48 -19.13 -39.25 14.07
N ASP A 49 -18.90 -38.47 15.12
CA ASP A 49 -19.68 -38.51 16.37
C ASP A 49 -20.92 -37.59 16.29
N ALA A 50 -21.76 -37.70 17.32
CA ALA A 50 -22.98 -36.89 17.42
C ALA A 50 -22.69 -35.38 17.51
N GLU A 51 -21.52 -35.00 18.03
CA GLU A 51 -21.10 -33.59 18.12
C GLU A 51 -20.82 -33.04 16.72
N THR A 52 -20.02 -33.73 15.92
CA THR A 52 -19.75 -33.38 14.52
C THR A 52 -21.03 -33.30 13.69
N GLU A 53 -21.98 -34.21 13.93
CA GLU A 53 -23.30 -34.18 13.27
C GLU A 53 -24.12 -32.94 13.66
N SER A 54 -24.06 -32.53 14.93
CA SER A 54 -24.68 -31.29 15.40
C SER A 54 -24.04 -30.05 14.74
N PHE A 55 -22.72 -29.98 14.67
CA PHE A 55 -22.00 -28.87 14.02
C PHE A 55 -22.33 -28.77 12.53
N TYR A 56 -22.39 -29.92 11.83
CA TYR A 56 -22.83 -29.94 10.45
C TYR A 56 -24.27 -29.41 10.31
N ALA A 57 -25.18 -29.83 11.18
CA ALA A 57 -26.56 -29.37 11.15
C ALA A 57 -26.65 -27.85 11.34
N GLU A 58 -25.85 -27.26 12.24
CA GLU A 58 -25.78 -25.81 12.37
C GLU A 58 -25.24 -25.13 11.13
N PHE A 59 -24.15 -25.65 10.57
CA PHE A 59 -23.51 -25.13 9.36
C PHE A 59 -24.45 -25.16 8.15
N ILE A 60 -25.08 -26.30 7.85
CA ILE A 60 -25.97 -26.42 6.69
C ILE A 60 -27.23 -25.57 6.86
N ASN A 61 -27.74 -25.41 8.08
CA ASN A 61 -28.86 -24.50 8.34
C ASN A 61 -28.47 -23.04 8.12
N HIS A 62 -27.23 -22.65 8.42
CA HIS A 62 -26.72 -21.30 8.10
C HIS A 62 -26.69 -21.04 6.59
N ILE A 63 -26.25 -22.04 5.80
CA ILE A 63 -26.31 -21.97 4.33
C ILE A 63 -27.76 -21.87 3.85
N ILE A 64 -28.64 -22.77 4.31
CA ILE A 64 -30.05 -22.84 3.90
C ILE A 64 -30.78 -21.53 4.24
N ALA A 65 -30.50 -20.92 5.40
CA ALA A 65 -31.09 -19.64 5.78
C ALA A 65 -30.76 -18.52 4.78
N ASN A 66 -29.60 -18.59 4.12
CA ASN A 66 -29.12 -17.61 3.14
C ASN A 66 -29.25 -18.12 1.68
N GLU A 67 -29.94 -19.24 1.45
CA GLU A 67 -30.01 -19.91 0.13
C GLU A 67 -30.57 -19.00 -0.96
N SER A 68 -31.48 -18.07 -0.61
CA SER A 68 -32.05 -17.14 -1.57
C SER A 68 -31.00 -16.29 -2.29
N ILE A 69 -29.91 -15.91 -1.60
CA ILE A 69 -28.81 -15.11 -2.14
C ILE A 69 -27.90 -15.97 -3.03
N LEU A 70 -27.74 -17.26 -2.68
CA LEU A 70 -26.92 -18.21 -3.42
C LEU A 70 -27.53 -18.66 -4.76
N LYS A 71 -28.85 -18.54 -4.93
CA LYS A 71 -29.57 -19.00 -6.14
C LYS A 71 -29.12 -18.33 -7.43
N GLU A 72 -28.55 -17.12 -7.36
CA GLU A 72 -28.00 -16.45 -8.53
C GLU A 72 -26.72 -17.11 -9.06
N TYR A 73 -26.05 -17.89 -8.20
CA TYR A 73 -24.74 -18.50 -8.48
C TYR A 73 -24.80 -20.02 -8.55
N SER A 74 -25.73 -20.66 -7.84
CA SER A 74 -25.90 -22.11 -7.84
C SER A 74 -27.38 -22.49 -7.70
N ASN A 75 -27.83 -23.39 -8.59
CA ASN A 75 -29.18 -23.99 -8.51
C ASN A 75 -29.22 -25.24 -7.61
N PHE A 76 -28.16 -25.49 -6.85
CA PHE A 76 -28.10 -26.64 -5.95
C PHE A 76 -29.08 -26.48 -4.79
N ASP A 77 -29.88 -27.52 -4.52
CA ASP A 77 -30.79 -27.56 -3.37
C ASP A 77 -30.00 -27.97 -2.12
N PHE A 78 -29.61 -27.01 -1.29
CA PHE A 78 -28.88 -27.29 -0.05
C PHE A 78 -29.78 -28.00 0.98
N GLY A 79 -31.10 -27.90 0.84
CA GLY A 79 -32.07 -28.67 1.61
C GLY A 79 -31.98 -30.19 1.39
N SER A 80 -31.48 -30.63 0.23
CA SER A 80 -31.30 -32.05 -0.09
C SER A 80 -30.20 -32.74 0.73
N ILE A 81 -29.29 -31.96 1.33
CA ILE A 81 -28.13 -32.44 2.10
C ILE A 81 -28.21 -32.05 3.59
N LYS A 82 -29.40 -31.84 4.16
CA LYS A 82 -29.61 -31.43 5.57
C LYS A 82 -28.92 -32.26 6.66
N THR A 83 -28.49 -33.48 6.36
CA THR A 83 -27.74 -34.36 7.28
C THR A 83 -26.40 -34.77 6.65
N LEU A 84 -25.41 -35.11 7.48
CA LEU A 84 -24.12 -35.63 6.99
C LEU A 84 -24.31 -36.88 6.13
N ASN A 85 -25.23 -37.76 6.55
CA ASN A 85 -25.57 -38.97 5.81
C ASN A 85 -26.17 -38.66 4.42
N SER A 86 -27.03 -37.64 4.31
CA SER A 86 -27.56 -37.19 3.01
C SER A 86 -26.47 -36.54 2.15
N LEU A 87 -25.54 -35.78 2.74
CA LEU A 87 -24.40 -35.20 2.02
C LEU A 87 -23.53 -36.30 1.40
N GLN A 88 -23.14 -37.30 2.20
CA GLN A 88 -22.28 -38.41 1.74
C GLN A 88 -22.92 -39.27 0.65
N LYS A 89 -24.25 -39.42 0.67
CA LYS A 89 -25.01 -40.19 -0.32
C LYS A 89 -25.43 -39.37 -1.55
N SER A 90 -25.30 -38.05 -1.51
CA SER A 90 -25.74 -37.17 -2.60
C SER A 90 -24.86 -37.35 -3.83
N THR A 91 -25.47 -37.76 -4.93
CA THR A 91 -24.83 -37.75 -6.26
C THR A 91 -24.68 -36.34 -6.79
N ASP A 92 -25.65 -35.48 -6.46
CA ASP A 92 -25.76 -34.13 -7.00
C ASP A 92 -24.70 -33.22 -6.37
N PHE A 93 -24.32 -33.46 -5.11
CA PHE A 93 -23.23 -32.75 -4.46
C PHE A 93 -21.91 -32.86 -5.23
N LYS A 94 -21.65 -33.99 -5.91
CA LYS A 94 -20.44 -34.17 -6.72
C LYS A 94 -20.38 -33.23 -7.93
N SER A 95 -21.51 -32.65 -8.32
CA SER A 95 -21.59 -31.66 -9.40
C SER A 95 -21.39 -30.23 -8.93
N LEU A 96 -21.39 -29.98 -7.61
CA LEU A 96 -21.11 -28.67 -7.04
C LEU A 96 -19.65 -28.29 -7.31
N ALA A 97 -19.42 -27.06 -7.75
CA ALA A 97 -18.11 -26.53 -8.09
C ALA A 97 -17.93 -25.14 -7.45
N PRO A 98 -16.69 -24.70 -7.20
CA PRO A 98 -16.43 -23.34 -6.74
C PRO A 98 -16.79 -22.34 -7.85
N ILE A 99 -17.13 -21.12 -7.44
CA ILE A 99 -17.32 -19.98 -8.33
C ILE A 99 -15.95 -19.36 -8.58
N TYR A 100 -15.53 -19.34 -9.84
CA TYR A 100 -14.28 -18.69 -10.23
C TYR A 100 -14.52 -17.21 -10.53
N THR A 101 -14.01 -16.33 -9.68
CA THR A 101 -14.00 -14.90 -9.94
C THR A 101 -12.78 -14.56 -10.82
N PRO A 102 -12.97 -13.95 -12.00
CA PRO A 102 -11.84 -13.47 -12.79
C PRO A 102 -11.11 -12.37 -12.01
N TYR A 103 -9.85 -12.63 -11.66
CA TYR A 103 -8.98 -11.63 -11.04
C TYR A 103 -8.04 -11.04 -12.09
N ILE A 104 -8.00 -9.71 -12.20
CA ILE A 104 -7.12 -8.99 -13.12
C ILE A 104 -6.29 -7.95 -12.35
N PHE A 105 -4.99 -7.89 -12.63
CA PHE A 105 -4.07 -6.95 -11.98
C PHE A 105 -4.08 -5.54 -12.59
N THR A 106 -4.88 -5.32 -13.63
CA THR A 106 -4.81 -4.13 -14.48
C THR A 106 -4.95 -2.81 -13.70
N GLU A 107 -5.85 -2.74 -12.71
CA GLU A 107 -6.02 -1.53 -11.89
C GLU A 107 -4.79 -1.25 -11.01
N THR A 108 -4.22 -2.31 -10.42
CA THR A 108 -3.01 -2.21 -9.60
C THR A 108 -1.81 -1.78 -10.46
N GLU A 109 -1.65 -2.36 -11.64
CA GLU A 109 -0.59 -2.00 -12.60
C GLU A 109 -0.71 -0.53 -13.05
N GLN A 110 -1.93 -0.07 -13.40
CA GLN A 110 -2.18 1.33 -13.75
C GLN A 110 -1.85 2.30 -12.62
N THR A 111 -2.17 1.92 -11.37
CA THR A 111 -1.83 2.73 -10.19
C THR A 111 -0.32 2.83 -10.02
N ILE A 112 0.42 1.73 -10.19
CA ILE A 112 1.89 1.72 -10.14
C ILE A 112 2.50 2.63 -11.22
N ASP A 113 1.99 2.57 -12.45
CA ASP A 113 2.47 3.41 -13.55
C ASP A 113 2.27 4.90 -13.25
N GLN A 114 1.13 5.29 -12.68
CA GLN A 114 0.87 6.67 -12.25
C GLN A 114 1.88 7.13 -11.18
N ILE A 115 2.15 6.30 -10.18
CA ILE A 115 3.16 6.58 -9.14
C ILE A 115 4.53 6.80 -9.78
N PHE A 116 4.91 5.99 -10.78
CA PHE A 116 6.18 6.16 -11.47
C PHE A 116 6.28 7.48 -12.25
N GLU A 117 5.22 7.92 -12.91
CA GLU A 117 5.20 9.23 -13.60
C GLU A 117 5.30 10.40 -12.61
N GLU A 118 4.59 10.33 -11.47
CA GLU A 118 4.71 11.34 -10.41
C GLU A 118 6.14 11.41 -9.85
N LEU A 119 6.79 10.26 -9.62
CA LEU A 119 8.18 10.20 -9.17
C LEU A 119 9.16 10.80 -10.18
N LYS A 120 8.91 10.65 -11.49
CA LYS A 120 9.72 11.29 -12.54
C LYS A 120 9.62 12.81 -12.45
N ILE A 121 8.41 13.36 -12.33
CA ILE A 121 8.18 14.80 -12.21
C ILE A 121 8.91 15.37 -10.99
N VAL A 122 8.81 14.71 -9.84
CA VAL A 122 9.51 15.15 -8.61
C VAL A 122 11.03 15.14 -8.80
N LYS A 123 11.56 14.15 -9.52
CA LYS A 123 12.99 14.05 -9.82
C LYS A 123 13.47 15.15 -10.76
N GLU A 124 12.67 15.52 -11.76
CA GLU A 124 12.94 16.63 -12.67
C GLU A 124 12.92 17.97 -11.92
N PHE A 125 11.89 18.22 -11.12
CA PHE A 125 11.81 19.42 -10.28
C PHE A 125 13.01 19.55 -9.33
N LYS A 126 13.42 18.44 -8.68
CA LYS A 126 14.63 18.42 -7.83
C LYS A 126 15.90 18.77 -8.63
N LYS A 127 15.97 18.37 -9.90
CA LYS A 127 17.11 18.67 -10.78
C LYS A 127 17.11 20.15 -11.16
N GLU A 128 15.99 20.69 -11.62
CA GLU A 128 15.85 22.10 -11.99
C GLU A 128 16.20 23.03 -10.82
N LEU A 129 15.67 22.74 -9.63
CA LEU A 129 15.98 23.52 -8.43
C LEU A 129 17.48 23.48 -8.07
N LYS A 130 18.16 22.35 -8.26
CA LYS A 130 19.61 22.27 -8.06
C LYS A 130 20.36 23.14 -9.05
N GLU A 131 19.95 23.15 -10.33
CA GLU A 131 20.56 23.97 -11.37
C GLU A 131 20.38 25.47 -11.09
N GLU A 132 19.20 25.89 -10.65
CA GLU A 132 18.91 27.29 -10.30
C GLU A 132 19.71 27.75 -9.06
N ILE A 133 19.81 26.92 -8.01
CA ILE A 133 20.65 27.25 -6.84
C ILE A 133 22.12 27.33 -7.26
N SER A 134 22.61 26.41 -8.10
CA SER A 134 23.98 26.48 -8.62
C SER A 134 24.25 27.78 -9.38
N TYR A 135 23.33 28.20 -10.24
CA TYR A 135 23.42 29.48 -10.95
C TYR A 135 23.54 30.68 -9.98
N LEU A 136 22.68 30.73 -8.96
CA LEU A 136 22.72 31.82 -7.97
C LEU A 136 24.00 31.82 -7.13
N LEU A 137 24.59 30.65 -6.85
CA LEU A 137 25.88 30.55 -6.15
C LEU A 137 27.03 31.07 -7.02
N ASP A 138 27.00 30.81 -8.32
CA ASP A 138 27.99 31.33 -9.28
C ASP A 138 27.89 32.86 -9.43
N GLU A 139 26.66 33.41 -9.53
CA GLU A 139 26.45 34.87 -9.51
C GLU A 139 26.94 35.49 -8.20
N TYR A 140 26.66 34.86 -7.06
CA TYR A 140 27.10 35.37 -5.77
C TYR A 140 28.63 35.36 -5.66
N GLN A 141 29.30 34.33 -6.17
CA GLN A 141 30.76 34.28 -6.27
C GLN A 141 31.31 35.43 -7.11
N PHE A 142 30.71 35.68 -8.28
CA PHE A 142 31.08 36.81 -9.13
C PHE A 142 31.00 38.15 -8.38
N HIS A 143 29.93 38.40 -7.62
CA HIS A 143 29.78 39.64 -6.87
C HIS A 143 30.80 39.79 -5.73
N ILE A 144 31.17 38.71 -5.05
CA ILE A 144 32.22 38.72 -4.01
C ILE A 144 33.58 39.08 -4.62
N ASP A 145 33.92 38.48 -5.76
CA ASP A 145 35.17 38.77 -6.45
C ASP A 145 35.18 40.20 -7.00
N HIS A 146 34.06 40.64 -7.58
CA HIS A 146 33.89 42.01 -8.08
C HIS A 146 34.05 43.06 -6.97
N LEU A 147 33.49 42.82 -5.77
CA LEU A 147 33.67 43.69 -4.61
C LEU A 147 35.16 43.87 -4.30
N LYS A 148 35.92 42.78 -4.20
CA LYS A 148 37.34 42.84 -3.85
C LYS A 148 38.18 43.56 -4.90
N GLU A 149 37.91 43.34 -6.17
CA GLU A 149 38.64 44.00 -7.26
C GLU A 149 38.38 45.51 -7.31
N ASN A 150 37.20 45.95 -6.88
CA ASN A 150 36.72 47.31 -7.13
C ASN A 150 36.62 48.21 -5.89
N ILE A 151 36.75 47.67 -4.67
CA ILE A 151 36.60 48.43 -3.42
C ILE A 151 37.57 49.63 -3.33
N GLN A 152 38.78 49.49 -3.87
CA GLN A 152 39.80 50.55 -3.88
C GLN A 152 39.45 51.75 -4.77
N TYR A 153 38.55 51.57 -5.75
CA TYR A 153 38.22 52.60 -6.72
C TYR A 153 37.02 53.47 -6.30
N ASN A 154 36.38 53.16 -5.16
CA ASN A 154 35.23 53.90 -4.60
C ASN A 154 34.06 54.08 -5.59
N PHE A 155 33.90 53.19 -6.57
CA PHE A 155 32.79 53.27 -7.53
C PHE A 155 31.45 52.83 -6.94
N TYR A 156 31.48 52.07 -5.83
CA TYR A 156 30.31 51.48 -5.20
C TYR A 156 30.40 51.59 -3.68
N THR A 157 29.24 51.70 -3.03
CA THR A 157 29.09 51.59 -1.58
C THR A 157 28.43 50.25 -1.26
N TYR A 158 28.96 49.52 -0.27
CA TYR A 158 28.46 48.21 0.12
C TYR A 158 27.89 48.29 1.54
N GLU A 159 26.65 47.83 1.72
CA GLU A 159 25.96 47.88 3.02
C GLU A 159 26.71 47.05 4.08
N GLU A 160 27.31 45.92 3.69
CA GLU A 160 28.09 45.06 4.58
C GLU A 160 29.36 45.72 5.13
N LEU A 161 29.81 46.82 4.52
CA LEU A 161 31.00 47.56 4.89
C LEU A 161 30.67 48.98 5.39
N ASP A 162 29.39 49.27 5.64
CA ASP A 162 28.97 50.57 6.14
C ASP A 162 29.57 50.84 7.54
N GLY A 163 30.01 52.07 7.76
CA GLY A 163 30.67 52.49 9.01
C GLY A 163 32.10 51.97 9.23
N ILE A 164 32.68 51.23 8.28
CA ILE A 164 34.09 50.80 8.36
C ILE A 164 35.02 51.95 7.94
N GLU A 165 36.06 52.20 8.76
CA GLU A 165 37.04 53.25 8.47
C GLU A 165 37.89 52.91 7.23
N PRO A 166 38.23 53.90 6.37
CA PRO A 166 38.88 53.65 5.09
C PRO A 166 40.17 52.82 5.14
N PHE A 167 40.95 52.94 6.21
CA PHE A 167 42.21 52.20 6.37
C PHE A 167 42.02 50.72 6.76
N ASN A 168 40.82 50.35 7.24
CA ASN A 168 40.45 48.98 7.60
C ASN A 168 39.63 48.27 6.51
N LEU A 169 39.20 48.99 5.45
CA LEU A 169 38.29 48.47 4.43
C LEU A 169 38.84 47.22 3.73
N ASP A 170 40.13 47.19 3.42
CA ASP A 170 40.75 46.09 2.68
C ASP A 170 40.77 44.79 3.49
N GLU A 171 41.16 44.88 4.76
CA GLU A 171 41.15 43.75 5.71
C GLU A 171 39.73 43.24 5.95
N LYS A 172 38.75 44.15 6.13
CA LYS A 172 37.35 43.76 6.32
C LYS A 172 36.71 43.17 5.07
N ALA A 173 37.09 43.63 3.88
CA ALA A 173 36.67 43.00 2.63
C ALA A 173 37.23 41.58 2.48
N ASP A 174 38.47 41.32 2.93
CA ASP A 174 39.04 39.97 2.92
C ASP A 174 38.39 39.02 3.94
N GLU A 175 38.07 39.52 5.13
CA GLU A 175 37.26 38.79 6.11
C GLU A 175 35.89 38.43 5.51
N LEU A 176 35.18 39.41 4.95
CA LEU A 176 33.87 39.22 4.32
C LEU A 176 33.94 38.19 3.19
N LYS A 177 34.91 38.33 2.28
CA LYS A 177 35.15 37.36 1.20
C LYS A 177 35.35 35.96 1.74
N SER A 178 36.20 35.81 2.76
CA SER A 178 36.49 34.51 3.39
C SER A 178 35.25 33.88 4.01
N GLU A 179 34.42 34.66 4.70
CA GLU A 179 33.16 34.20 5.29
C GLU A 179 32.13 33.77 4.23
N LYS A 180 31.95 34.58 3.18
CA LYS A 180 31.00 34.26 2.11
C LYS A 180 31.46 33.06 1.26
N LEU A 181 32.76 32.89 1.05
CA LEU A 181 33.32 31.70 0.40
C LEU A 181 33.02 30.41 1.20
N LYS A 182 33.14 30.45 2.53
CA LYS A 182 32.74 29.32 3.39
C LYS A 182 31.26 28.99 3.24
N PHE A 183 30.41 30.02 3.15
CA PHE A 183 28.98 29.83 2.90
C PHE A 183 28.72 29.16 1.54
N VAL A 184 29.30 29.69 0.45
CA VAL A 184 29.16 29.12 -0.91
C VAL A 184 29.62 27.66 -0.92
N GLN A 185 30.79 27.36 -0.35
CA GLN A 185 31.28 25.98 -0.25
C GLN A 185 30.31 25.08 0.52
N SER A 186 29.77 25.54 1.66
CA SER A 186 28.82 24.74 2.45
C SER A 186 27.54 24.39 1.69
N TRP A 187 27.12 25.23 0.73
CA TRP A 187 25.96 24.96 -0.12
C TRP A 187 26.31 24.06 -1.29
N ASN A 188 27.47 24.26 -1.94
CA ASN A 188 27.98 23.34 -2.96
C ASN A 188 28.14 21.91 -2.42
N ASP A 189 28.61 21.76 -1.18
CA ASP A 189 28.70 20.46 -0.49
C ASP A 189 27.33 19.83 -0.25
N LYS A 190 26.28 20.65 0.00
CA LYS A 190 24.89 20.16 0.15
C LYS A 190 24.29 19.75 -1.19
N LEU A 191 24.59 20.48 -2.27
CA LEU A 191 24.08 20.18 -3.61
C LEU A 191 24.67 18.89 -4.19
N THR A 192 25.91 18.56 -3.84
CA THR A 192 26.65 17.38 -4.30
C THR A 192 26.35 16.10 -3.51
N LYS A 193 25.76 16.19 -2.31
CA LYS A 193 25.23 15.02 -1.61
C LYS A 193 24.07 14.41 -2.42
N LYS A 194 24.23 13.12 -2.78
CA LYS A 194 23.26 12.33 -3.55
C LYS A 194 21.99 12.06 -2.76
#